data_AF-A0A3D4G3V4-F1
#
_entry.id   AF-A0A3D4G3V4-F1
#
_cell.length_a   1.000
_cell.length_b   1.000
_cell.length_c   1.000
_cell.angle_alpha   90.00
_cell.angle_beta   90.00
_cell.angle_gamma   90.00
#
_symmetry.space_group_name_H-M   'P 1'
#
loop_
_entity.id
_entity.type
_entity.pdbx_description
1 polymer ?
#
loop_
_entity_poly.entity_id
_entity_poly.type
_entity_poly.pdbx_seq_one_letter_code
_entity_poly.pdbx_strand_id
1 'polypeptide(L)'
;MKINGLVTAISTFLPLLLSNSLTAQIERDAEDAARSEFRIDGPPPPVAPAVINRDSAGNATFRAIRLTDPIRLDGQLDEAVYQITPPLTGFLQTIPDEGEAATENTEA
;
A
#
# COMPACT_ATOMS: atom_id res chain seq x y z
N MET A 1 -32.30 67.81 -5.68
CA MET A 1 -33.48 67.23 -5.01
C MET A 1 -33.00 66.07 -4.13
N LYS A 2 -33.23 66.18 -2.81
CA LYS A 2 -33.24 65.13 -1.77
C LYS A 2 -31.95 64.32 -1.39
N ILE A 3 -31.29 64.82 -0.33
CA ILE A 3 -30.82 64.20 0.94
C ILE A 3 -30.36 62.72 1.10
N ASN A 4 -29.12 62.58 1.59
CA ASN A 4 -28.61 61.94 2.84
C ASN A 4 -28.30 60.42 2.99
N GLY A 5 -27.10 60.17 3.55
CA GLY A 5 -26.73 59.07 4.48
C GLY A 5 -25.59 58.16 3.97
N LEU A 6 -24.63 57.65 4.75
CA LEU A 6 -24.28 57.66 6.17
C LEU A 6 -22.96 56.82 6.30
N VAL A 7 -21.89 57.36 6.92
CA VAL A 7 -20.95 56.69 7.86
C VAL A 7 -20.09 55.48 7.42
N THR A 8 -18.75 55.64 7.55
CA THR A 8 -17.72 54.66 8.04
C THR A 8 -17.47 53.38 7.20
N ALA A 9 -16.25 53.04 6.76
CA ALA A 9 -15.12 52.67 7.60
C ALA A 9 -13.77 52.68 6.84
N ILE A 10 -12.71 53.04 7.56
CA ILE A 10 -11.32 52.76 7.25
C ILE A 10 -11.14 51.24 7.13
N SER A 11 -10.54 50.74 6.04
CA SER A 11 -9.78 49.49 6.10
C SER A 11 -8.82 49.41 4.92
N THR A 12 -7.59 49.83 5.19
CA THR A 12 -6.38 49.48 4.46
C THR A 12 -6.42 47.98 4.12
N PHE A 13 -6.68 47.62 2.87
CA PHE A 13 -6.63 46.22 2.43
C PHE A 13 -5.19 45.92 2.01
N LEU A 14 -4.39 45.49 2.99
CA LEU A 14 -3.22 44.66 2.74
C LEU A 14 -3.74 43.23 2.52
N PRO A 15 -3.67 42.63 1.32
CA PRO A 15 -3.81 41.18 1.23
C PRO A 15 -2.50 40.56 1.75
N LEU A 16 -2.58 40.22 3.03
CA LEU A 16 -1.70 39.33 3.75
C LEU A 16 -1.69 37.95 3.05
N LEU A 17 -0.50 37.43 2.79
CA LEU A 17 -0.16 36.00 2.60
C LEU A 17 -0.99 35.23 1.55
N LEU A 18 -0.62 35.35 0.27
CA LEU A 18 -0.69 34.18 -0.62
C LEU A 18 0.72 33.64 -0.83
N SER A 19 0.79 32.31 -0.91
CA SER A 19 1.92 31.51 -1.42
C SER A 19 2.89 30.98 -0.38
N ASN A 20 2.43 30.03 0.44
CA ASN A 20 3.34 28.99 0.97
C ASN A 20 2.98 27.57 0.47
N SER A 21 2.15 27.46 -0.58
CA SER A 21 1.72 26.16 -1.09
C SER A 21 2.58 25.61 -2.23
N LEU A 22 3.52 26.38 -2.81
CA LEU A 22 4.35 25.88 -3.92
C LEU A 22 5.58 25.11 -3.41
N THR A 23 6.27 25.61 -2.37
CA THR A 23 7.40 24.89 -1.76
C THR A 23 6.96 23.60 -1.08
N ALA A 24 5.81 23.61 -0.38
CA ALA A 24 5.26 22.43 0.26
C ALA A 24 4.72 21.38 -0.73
N GLN A 25 4.26 21.78 -1.92
CA GLN A 25 3.83 20.82 -2.96
C GLN A 25 5.05 20.17 -3.62
N ILE A 26 6.09 20.93 -3.95
CA ILE A 26 7.33 20.42 -4.55
C ILE A 26 8.04 19.43 -3.61
N GLU A 27 8.09 19.72 -2.31
CA GLU A 27 8.69 18.81 -1.32
C GLU A 27 7.87 17.53 -1.14
N ARG A 28 6.53 17.62 -1.17
CA ARG A 28 5.65 16.43 -1.11
C ARG A 28 5.73 15.58 -2.38
N ASP A 29 5.74 16.22 -3.55
CA ASP A 29 5.87 15.54 -4.84
C ASP A 29 7.25 14.87 -4.97
N ALA A 30 8.29 15.48 -4.41
CA ALA A 30 9.64 14.91 -4.34
C ALA A 30 9.76 13.80 -3.29
N GLU A 31 9.10 13.92 -2.13
CA GLU A 31 9.07 12.88 -1.10
C GLU A 31 8.23 11.66 -1.55
N ASP A 32 7.15 11.89 -2.29
CA ASP A 32 6.32 10.84 -2.91
C ASP A 32 7.05 10.16 -4.07
N ALA A 33 7.79 10.92 -4.90
CA ALA A 33 8.68 10.37 -5.92
C ALA A 33 9.84 9.56 -5.32
N ALA A 34 10.44 10.02 -4.21
CA ALA A 34 11.48 9.30 -3.48
C ALA A 34 10.93 8.05 -2.77
N ARG A 35 9.68 8.08 -2.31
CA ARG A 35 8.95 6.91 -1.79
C ARG A 35 8.57 5.93 -2.91
N SER A 36 8.51 6.41 -4.15
CA SER A 36 8.14 5.65 -5.36
C SER A 36 9.33 5.01 -6.12
N GLU A 37 10.56 5.07 -5.61
CA GLU A 37 11.71 4.46 -6.31
C GLU A 37 11.75 2.92 -6.23
N PHE A 38 10.95 2.30 -5.35
CA PHE A 38 10.86 0.84 -5.29
C PHE A 38 9.95 0.28 -6.39
N ARG A 39 10.53 0.09 -7.57
CA ARG A 39 9.87 -0.57 -8.69
C ARG A 39 9.90 -2.09 -8.48
N ILE A 40 8.73 -2.68 -8.31
CA ILE A 40 8.59 -4.14 -8.31
C ILE A 40 8.56 -4.61 -9.77
N ASP A 41 9.45 -5.55 -10.10
CA ASP A 41 9.43 -6.27 -11.39
C ASP A 41 8.37 -7.39 -11.31
N GLY A 42 7.13 -7.05 -11.64
CA GLY A 42 5.97 -7.94 -11.50
C GLY A 42 4.65 -7.24 -11.81
N PRO A 43 3.51 -7.94 -11.67
CA PRO A 43 2.19 -7.35 -11.84
C PRO A 43 1.96 -6.20 -10.85
N PRO A 44 1.00 -5.28 -11.12
CA PRO A 44 0.77 -4.14 -10.24
C PRO A 44 0.41 -4.60 -8.83
N PRO A 45 0.75 -3.83 -7.78
CA PRO A 45 0.45 -4.17 -6.40
C PRO A 45 -1.05 -4.51 -6.22
N PRO A 46 -1.37 -5.58 -5.47
CA PRO A 46 -2.76 -5.96 -5.25
C PRO A 46 -3.50 -4.90 -4.42
N VAL A 47 -4.76 -4.64 -4.80
CA VAL A 47 -5.66 -3.72 -4.08
C VAL A 47 -6.36 -4.47 -2.95
N ALA A 48 -6.38 -3.89 -1.75
CA ALA A 48 -7.03 -4.49 -0.60
C ALA A 48 -8.51 -4.82 -0.89
N PRO A 49 -9.04 -5.97 -0.43
CA PRO A 49 -8.43 -6.90 0.52
C PRO A 49 -7.49 -7.95 -0.11
N ALA A 50 -7.32 -7.96 -1.43
CA ALA A 50 -6.46 -8.94 -2.09
C ALA A 50 -5.01 -8.81 -1.61
N VAL A 51 -4.34 -9.96 -1.48
CA VAL A 51 -2.95 -10.07 -1.00
C VAL A 51 -1.98 -10.55 -2.08
N ILE A 52 -2.50 -10.95 -3.24
CA ILE A 52 -1.74 -11.43 -4.39
C ILE A 52 -2.32 -10.85 -5.67
N ASN A 53 -1.45 -10.45 -6.59
CA ASN A 53 -1.76 -10.25 -8.00
C ASN A 53 -0.81 -11.13 -8.81
N ARG A 54 -1.31 -11.88 -9.78
CA ARG A 54 -0.51 -12.75 -10.65
C ARG A 54 -0.88 -12.52 -12.12
N ASP A 55 0.13 -12.43 -12.97
CA ASP A 55 -0.05 -12.33 -14.41
C ASP A 55 -0.10 -13.69 -15.11
N SER A 56 -0.35 -13.69 -16.42
CA SER A 56 -0.38 -14.91 -17.23
C SER A 56 0.98 -15.56 -17.45
N ALA A 57 2.08 -14.85 -17.19
CA ALA A 57 3.43 -15.38 -17.28
C ALA A 57 3.86 -16.10 -15.98
N GLY A 58 3.05 -16.02 -14.92
CA GLY A 58 3.28 -16.66 -13.63
C GLY A 58 3.93 -15.75 -12.58
N ASN A 59 4.29 -14.50 -12.94
CA ASN A 59 4.87 -13.55 -12.01
C ASN A 59 3.81 -13.12 -10.98
N ALA A 60 4.22 -12.95 -9.72
CA ALA A 60 3.32 -12.54 -8.66
C ALA A 60 3.88 -11.36 -7.86
N THR A 61 2.99 -10.49 -7.42
CA THR A 61 3.27 -9.44 -6.45
C THR A 61 2.37 -9.62 -5.25
N PHE A 62 2.98 -9.63 -4.07
CA PHE A 62 2.30 -9.84 -2.80
C PHE A 62 2.22 -8.56 -1.99
N ARG A 63 1.16 -8.42 -1.20
CA ARG A 63 1.03 -7.36 -0.22
C ARG A 63 1.69 -7.76 1.09
N ALA A 64 2.73 -7.04 1.49
CA ALA A 64 3.25 -7.11 2.84
C ALA A 64 2.27 -6.46 3.83
N ILE A 65 2.09 -7.10 4.99
CA ILE A 65 1.20 -6.59 6.05
C ILE A 65 2.02 -6.34 7.30
N ARG A 66 1.85 -5.14 7.85
CA ARG A 66 2.48 -4.76 9.10
C ARG A 66 1.76 -5.46 10.25
N LEU A 67 2.51 -6.18 11.07
CA LEU A 67 1.99 -6.75 12.31
C LEU A 67 1.81 -5.66 13.37
N THR A 68 0.67 -5.67 14.04
CA THR A 68 0.37 -4.81 15.19
C THR A 68 0.68 -5.48 16.51
N ASP A 69 0.62 -6.81 16.53
CA ASP A 69 0.78 -7.67 17.70
C ASP A 69 1.82 -8.76 17.44
N PRO A 70 2.47 -9.32 18.47
CA PRO A 70 3.42 -10.42 18.32
C PRO A 70 2.76 -11.70 17.78
N ILE A 71 3.51 -12.49 17.01
CA ILE A 71 3.11 -13.85 16.60
C ILE A 71 3.66 -14.87 17.60
N ARG A 72 2.83 -15.84 18.02
CA ARG A 72 3.27 -17.00 18.80
C ARG A 72 3.45 -18.18 17.85
N LEU A 73 4.62 -18.83 17.91
CA LEU A 73 4.93 -19.98 17.05
C LEU A 73 4.74 -21.29 17.82
N ASP A 74 3.51 -21.55 18.27
CA ASP A 74 3.13 -22.77 18.97
C ASP A 74 2.38 -23.78 18.07
N GLY A 75 2.19 -23.44 16.79
CA GLY A 75 1.49 -24.25 15.79
C GLY A 75 -0.02 -24.00 15.74
N GLN A 76 -0.57 -23.13 16.59
CA GLN A 76 -1.94 -22.65 16.49
C GLN A 76 -1.97 -21.37 15.65
N LEU A 77 -3.00 -21.19 14.84
CA LEU A 77 -3.15 -20.03 13.95
C LEU A 77 -4.32 -19.16 14.43
N ASP A 78 -4.27 -18.74 15.68
CA ASP A 78 -5.35 -18.03 16.37
C ASP A 78 -5.14 -16.52 16.48
N GLU A 79 -3.96 -16.01 16.09
CA GLU A 79 -3.70 -14.57 16.08
C GLU A 79 -4.61 -13.81 15.10
N ALA A 80 -4.91 -12.55 15.46
CA ALA A 80 -5.81 -11.69 14.70
C ALA A 80 -5.43 -11.55 13.21
N VAL A 81 -4.13 -11.51 12.90
CA VAL A 81 -3.64 -11.38 11.52
C VAL A 81 -4.14 -12.50 10.61
N TYR A 82 -4.24 -13.73 11.12
CA TYR A 82 -4.70 -14.89 10.36
C TYR A 82 -6.22 -14.91 10.13
N GLN A 83 -6.97 -14.13 10.91
CA GLN A 83 -8.43 -14.05 10.80
C GLN A 83 -8.88 -12.89 9.91
N ILE A 84 -8.14 -11.77 9.91
CA ILE A 84 -8.53 -10.53 9.21
C ILE A 84 -7.89 -10.40 7.82
N THR A 85 -6.81 -11.14 7.57
CA THR A 85 -6.09 -11.11 6.30
C THR A 85 -6.45 -12.34 5.48
N PRO A 86 -6.85 -12.19 4.21
CA PRO A 86 -7.03 -13.34 3.34
C PRO A 86 -5.74 -14.18 3.24
N PRO A 87 -5.82 -15.51 3.33
CA PRO A 87 -4.65 -16.37 3.17
C PRO A 87 -4.10 -16.26 1.75
N LEU A 88 -2.81 -16.55 1.61
CA LEU A 88 -2.20 -16.65 0.30
C LEU A 88 -2.64 -17.95 -0.39
N THR A 89 -3.03 -17.88 -1.66
CA THR A 89 -3.55 -19.02 -2.43
C THR A 89 -2.87 -19.12 -3.80
N GLY A 90 -3.06 -20.25 -4.50
CA GLY A 90 -2.53 -20.44 -5.85
C GLY A 90 -1.02 -20.64 -5.89
N PHE A 91 -0.48 -21.39 -4.93
CA PHE A 91 0.92 -21.82 -4.96
C PHE A 91 1.17 -22.67 -6.21
N LEU A 92 2.30 -22.42 -6.89
CA LEU A 92 2.77 -23.24 -8.00
C LEU A 92 3.74 -24.28 -7.44
N GLN A 93 3.40 -25.55 -7.56
CA GLN A 93 4.30 -26.65 -7.24
C GLN A 93 5.21 -26.92 -8.44
N THR A 94 6.52 -27.02 -8.21
CA THR A 94 7.50 -27.27 -9.29
C THR A 94 7.90 -28.75 -9.39
N ILE A 95 7.79 -29.53 -8.30
CA ILE A 95 8.08 -30.98 -8.18
C ILE A 95 7.65 -31.50 -6.79
N PRO A 96 7.32 -32.80 -6.59
CA PRO A 96 6.90 -33.82 -7.56
C PRO A 96 5.38 -34.04 -7.55
N ASP A 97 4.86 -34.66 -8.61
CA ASP A 97 3.44 -34.99 -8.77
C ASP A 97 2.90 -35.72 -7.53
N GLU A 98 1.90 -35.13 -6.88
CA GLU A 98 1.31 -35.68 -5.66
C GLU A 98 0.77 -37.10 -5.94
N GLY A 99 1.33 -38.09 -5.23
CA GLY A 99 0.92 -39.49 -5.32
C GLY A 99 1.77 -40.37 -6.25
N GLU A 100 2.69 -39.80 -7.01
CA GLU A 100 3.63 -40.57 -7.83
C GLU A 100 4.73 -41.22 -6.99
N ALA A 101 5.27 -42.33 -7.49
CA ALA A 101 6.37 -43.03 -6.84
C ALA A 101 7.63 -42.14 -6.84
N ALA A 102 8.37 -42.14 -5.72
CA ALA A 102 9.65 -41.44 -5.64
C ALA A 102 10.60 -41.98 -6.72
N THR A 103 11.19 -41.07 -7.50
CA THR A 103 12.16 -41.42 -8.57
C THR A 103 13.55 -41.73 -8.02
N GLU A 104 13.80 -41.45 -6.75
CA GLU A 104 15.08 -41.62 -6.07
C GLU A 104 14.91 -42.42 -4.78
N ASN A 105 15.87 -43.30 -4.47
CA ASN A 105 15.90 -44.08 -3.24
C ASN A 105 16.24 -43.18 -2.04
N THR A 106 15.55 -43.37 -0.92
CA THR A 106 15.76 -42.57 0.32
C THR A 106 16.86 -43.15 1.22
N GLU A 107 17.44 -44.30 0.87
CA GLU A 107 18.36 -45.07 1.73
C GLU A 107 19.81 -45.03 1.20
N ALA A 108 20.78 -45.06 2.11
CA ALA A 108 22.23 -45.08 1.83
C ALA A 108 22.89 -46.30 2.48
#